data_AF-A0A527GUQ6-F1
#
_entry.id   AF-A0A527GUQ6-F1
#
_cell.length_a   1.000
_cell.length_b   1.000
_cell.length_c   1.000
_cell.angle_alpha   90.00
_cell.angle_beta   90.00
_cell.angle_gamma   90.00
#
_symmetry.space_group_name_H-M   'P 1'
#
loop_
_entity.id
_entity.type
_entity.pdbx_description
1 polymer ?
#
loop_
_entity_poly.entity_id
_entity_poly.type
_entity_poly.pdbx_seq_one_letter_code
_entity_poly.pdbx_strand_id
1 'polypeptide(L)'
;RSFVRFRFETRSLTELFLEVAERRWRDEADIVNRARRLGLDLTVAQKMIVVDLAEQDGAIGLADPHHEVMRLLQQAGIAGTAIAVEDGLVCLVPADTGQDGARFAKLPHKIAAGLGRYFEGEPVVVLSEACAALVDYPIAWERCRRMIRIGRSFG
;
A
#
# COMPACT_ATOMS: atom_id res chain seq x y z
N ARG A 1 23.36 10.80 -1.04
CA ARG A 1 23.51 10.98 -2.51
C ARG A 1 22.97 9.73 -3.22
N SER A 2 21.64 9.58 -3.38
CA SER A 2 20.98 8.52 -4.19
C SER A 2 19.51 8.86 -4.53
N PHE A 3 19.13 10.13 -4.66
CA PHE A 3 17.72 10.52 -4.79
C PHE A 3 17.09 10.23 -6.17
N VAL A 4 17.91 10.15 -7.23
CA VAL A 4 17.39 10.01 -8.60
C VAL A 4 16.98 8.56 -8.92
N ARG A 5 17.66 7.56 -8.38
CA ARG A 5 17.39 6.13 -8.68
C ARG A 5 16.07 5.66 -8.05
N PHE A 6 15.80 6.09 -6.82
CA PHE A 6 14.58 5.75 -6.07
C PHE A 6 13.31 6.17 -6.82
N ARG A 7 13.28 7.39 -7.39
CA ARG A 7 12.08 7.94 -8.06
C ARG A 7 11.67 7.17 -9.33
N PHE A 8 12.62 6.61 -10.08
CA PHE A 8 12.32 5.80 -11.28
C PHE A 8 11.79 4.41 -10.93
N GLU A 9 12.33 3.77 -9.89
CA GLU A 9 11.84 2.48 -9.38
C GLU A 9 10.41 2.63 -8.82
N THR A 10 10.13 3.71 -8.07
CA THR A 10 8.77 4.00 -7.57
C THR A 10 7.77 4.18 -8.71
N ARG A 11 8.14 4.87 -9.80
CA ARG A 11 7.24 5.06 -10.95
C ARG A 11 6.92 3.75 -11.67
N SER A 12 7.93 2.92 -11.93
CA SER A 12 7.76 1.63 -12.61
C SER A 12 6.89 0.67 -11.79
N LEU A 13 7.06 0.67 -10.46
CA LEU A 13 6.28 -0.13 -9.55
C LEU A 13 4.84 0.37 -9.42
N THR A 14 4.63 1.70 -9.41
CA THR A 14 3.31 2.33 -9.43
C THR A 14 2.53 1.93 -10.68
N GLU A 15 3.16 2.07 -11.85
CA GLU A 15 2.54 1.70 -13.13
C GLU A 15 2.18 0.21 -13.19
N LEU A 16 3.07 -0.68 -12.72
CA LEU A 16 2.80 -2.11 -12.63
C LEU A 16 1.64 -2.42 -11.67
N PHE A 17 1.62 -1.80 -10.49
CA PHE A 17 0.55 -2.00 -9.52
C PHE A 17 -0.81 -1.55 -10.08
N LEU A 18 -0.87 -0.38 -10.71
CA LEU A 18 -2.11 0.10 -11.34
C LEU A 18 -2.56 -0.82 -12.47
N GLU A 19 -1.63 -1.34 -13.30
CA GLU A 19 -1.96 -2.33 -14.32
C GLU A 19 -2.59 -3.60 -13.72
N VAL A 20 -2.06 -4.08 -12.60
CA VAL A 20 -2.60 -5.21 -11.82
C VAL A 20 -3.97 -4.89 -11.25
N ALA A 21 -4.09 -3.78 -10.51
CA ALA A 21 -5.28 -3.38 -9.78
C ALA A 21 -6.45 -2.95 -10.70
N GLU A 22 -6.16 -2.41 -11.89
CA GLU A 22 -7.16 -2.05 -12.90
C GLU A 22 -7.48 -3.21 -13.85
N ARG A 23 -6.89 -4.40 -13.63
CA ARG A 23 -7.07 -5.59 -14.48
C ARG A 23 -6.76 -5.30 -15.96
N ARG A 24 -5.68 -4.56 -16.22
CA ARG A 24 -5.24 -4.19 -17.57
C ARG A 24 -4.27 -5.17 -18.21
N TRP A 25 -3.76 -6.11 -17.41
CA TRP A 25 -2.91 -7.20 -17.88
C TRP A 25 -3.72 -8.20 -18.72
N ARG A 26 -3.08 -8.75 -19.75
CA ARG A 26 -3.65 -9.79 -20.63
C ARG A 26 -2.98 -11.14 -20.44
N ASP A 27 -1.70 -11.11 -20.08
CA ASP A 27 -0.86 -12.27 -19.84
C ASP A 27 -0.41 -12.25 -18.38
N GLU A 28 -0.87 -13.24 -17.62
CA GLU A 28 -0.56 -13.40 -16.20
C GLU A 28 0.93 -13.71 -15.97
N ALA A 29 1.55 -14.49 -16.87
CA ALA A 29 2.96 -14.83 -16.73
C ALA A 29 3.86 -13.61 -16.96
N ASP A 30 3.53 -12.76 -17.95
CA ASP A 30 4.27 -11.51 -18.19
C ASP A 30 4.23 -10.58 -16.96
N ILE A 31 3.04 -10.31 -16.44
CA ILE A 31 2.88 -9.34 -15.34
C ILE A 31 3.53 -9.85 -14.04
N VAL A 32 3.45 -11.16 -13.75
CA VAL A 32 4.14 -11.79 -12.60
C VAL A 32 5.66 -11.69 -12.77
N ASN A 33 6.20 -11.96 -13.95
CA ASN A 33 7.64 -11.85 -14.21
C ASN A 33 8.14 -10.40 -14.12
N ARG A 34 7.35 -9.43 -14.59
CA ARG A 34 7.62 -8.01 -14.43
C ARG A 34 7.61 -7.60 -12.96
N ALA A 35 6.62 -8.04 -12.19
CA ALA A 35 6.53 -7.76 -10.75
C ALA A 35 7.76 -8.29 -10.00
N ARG A 36 8.17 -9.53 -10.29
CA ARG A 36 9.33 -10.17 -9.65
C ARG A 36 10.64 -9.42 -9.95
N ARG A 37 10.80 -8.88 -11.17
CA ARG A 37 11.95 -8.02 -11.52
C ARG A 37 11.98 -6.70 -10.74
N LEU A 38 10.84 -6.22 -10.28
CA LEU A 38 10.71 -5.03 -9.42
C LEU A 38 10.74 -5.39 -7.92
N GLY A 39 11.03 -6.65 -7.56
CA GLY A 39 11.12 -7.11 -6.17
C GLY A 39 9.77 -7.45 -5.52
N LEU A 40 8.69 -7.56 -6.31
CA LEU A 40 7.37 -7.92 -5.83
C LEU A 40 7.01 -9.36 -6.26
N ASP A 41 6.71 -10.23 -5.29
CA ASP A 41 6.25 -11.59 -5.60
C ASP A 41 4.73 -11.71 -5.44
N LEU A 42 4.04 -11.61 -6.58
CA LEU A 42 2.58 -11.77 -6.69
C LEU A 42 2.14 -13.24 -6.60
N THR A 43 3.06 -14.21 -6.54
CA THR A 43 2.74 -15.64 -6.42
C THR A 43 2.55 -16.10 -4.98
N VAL A 44 2.93 -15.25 -4.02
CA VAL A 44 2.65 -15.44 -2.59
C VAL A 44 1.42 -14.62 -2.23
N ALA A 45 0.59 -15.14 -1.33
CA ALA A 45 -0.57 -14.38 -0.85
C ALA A 45 -0.12 -13.04 -0.22
N GLN A 46 -0.72 -11.93 -0.63
CA GLN A 46 -0.41 -10.59 -0.12
C GLN A 46 -1.65 -9.92 0.47
N LYS A 47 -1.48 -8.96 1.37
CA LYS A 47 -2.51 -7.98 1.74
C LYS A 47 -2.07 -6.60 1.27
N MET A 48 -3.07 -5.75 1.00
CA MET A 48 -2.88 -4.33 0.71
C MET A 48 -3.21 -3.52 1.96
N ILE A 49 -2.29 -2.65 2.36
CA ILE A 49 -2.56 -1.56 3.29
C ILE A 49 -2.63 -0.29 2.44
N VAL A 50 -3.83 0.25 2.29
CA VAL A 50 -4.07 1.47 1.51
C VAL A 50 -4.17 2.64 2.48
N VAL A 51 -3.31 3.62 2.31
CA VAL A 51 -3.24 4.86 3.09
C VAL A 51 -3.70 6.00 2.20
N ASP A 52 -4.77 6.66 2.62
CA ASP A 52 -5.34 7.81 1.94
C ASP A 52 -4.79 9.12 2.48
N LEU A 53 -4.24 9.96 1.61
CA LEU A 53 -3.61 11.23 1.96
C LEU A 53 -4.23 12.44 1.23
N ALA A 54 -5.31 12.24 0.46
CA ALA A 54 -5.86 13.29 -0.43
C ALA A 54 -6.30 14.58 0.28
N GLU A 55 -6.74 14.51 1.53
CA GLU A 55 -7.19 15.68 2.31
C GLU A 55 -6.05 16.35 3.09
N GLN A 56 -4.83 15.83 2.99
CA GLN A 56 -3.68 16.30 3.75
C GLN A 56 -2.90 17.37 2.96
N ASP A 57 -3.59 18.48 2.63
CA ASP A 57 -3.08 19.56 1.76
C ASP A 57 -2.03 20.48 2.43
N GLY A 58 -1.61 20.20 3.67
CA GLY A 58 -0.82 21.12 4.50
C GLY A 58 0.62 20.71 4.84
N ALA A 59 1.01 19.44 4.71
CA ALA A 59 2.28 18.96 5.29
C ALA A 59 3.44 18.87 4.29
N ILE A 60 3.50 19.79 3.32
CA ILE A 60 4.58 19.87 2.34
C ILE A 60 5.89 20.25 3.06
N GLY A 61 6.60 19.26 3.59
CA GLY A 61 8.01 19.39 3.94
C GLY A 61 8.53 18.69 5.20
N LEU A 62 7.68 18.16 6.11
CA LEU A 62 8.17 17.64 7.41
C LEU A 62 8.26 16.11 7.53
N ALA A 63 7.48 15.33 6.77
CA ALA A 63 7.52 13.88 6.84
C ALA A 63 7.44 13.26 5.44
N ASP A 64 8.21 12.20 5.22
CA ASP A 64 8.07 11.30 4.07
C ASP A 64 7.11 10.16 4.48
N PRO A 65 5.84 10.15 4.03
CA PRO A 65 4.85 9.15 4.43
C PRO A 65 5.29 7.73 4.05
N HIS A 66 6.02 7.60 2.94
CA HIS A 66 6.59 6.32 2.54
C HIS A 66 7.60 5.84 3.60
N HIS A 67 8.51 6.72 4.03
CA HIS A 67 9.49 6.37 5.06
C HIS A 67 8.83 6.00 6.40
N GLU A 68 7.83 6.76 6.84
CA GLU A 68 7.15 6.50 8.11
C GLU A 68 6.35 5.19 8.10
N VAL A 69 5.61 4.91 7.03
CA VAL A 69 4.87 3.65 6.91
C VAL A 69 5.84 2.47 6.88
N MET A 70 6.93 2.56 6.11
CA MET A 70 7.95 1.50 6.07
C MET A 70 8.61 1.29 7.43
N ARG A 71 8.88 2.35 8.19
CA ARG A 71 9.40 2.29 9.56
C ARG A 71 8.43 1.57 10.49
N LEU A 72 7.14 1.89 10.43
CA LEU A 72 6.10 1.24 11.25
C LEU A 72 5.91 -0.24 10.91
N LEU A 73 5.97 -0.60 9.62
CA LEU A 73 5.98 -2.00 9.17
C LEU A 73 7.20 -2.75 9.73
N GLN A 74 8.39 -2.16 9.62
CA GLN A 74 9.61 -2.76 10.15
C GLN A 74 9.56 -2.94 11.67
N GLN A 75 9.03 -1.97 12.43
CA GLN A 75 8.83 -2.09 13.88
C GLN A 75 7.83 -3.18 14.25
N ALA A 76 6.82 -3.41 13.40
CA ALA A 76 5.92 -4.55 13.53
C ALA A 76 6.57 -5.87 13.07
N GLY A 77 7.80 -5.84 12.51
CA GLY A 77 8.56 -6.94 11.92
C GLY A 77 8.04 -7.40 10.55
N ILE A 78 7.17 -6.61 9.91
CA ILE A 78 6.50 -6.96 8.67
C ILE A 78 7.38 -6.47 7.52
N ALA A 79 7.82 -7.39 6.67
CA ALA A 79 8.40 -7.01 5.39
C ALA A 79 7.27 -6.55 4.46
N GLY A 80 7.47 -5.42 3.79
CA GLY A 80 6.49 -4.90 2.85
C GLY A 80 7.13 -4.09 1.74
N THR A 81 6.35 -3.82 0.71
CA THR A 81 6.73 -3.00 -0.42
C THR A 81 5.76 -1.85 -0.53
N ALA A 82 6.24 -0.62 -0.33
CA ALA A 82 5.45 0.59 -0.45
C ALA A 82 5.46 1.10 -1.90
N ILE A 83 4.28 1.53 -2.36
CA ILE A 83 3.98 1.93 -3.73
C ILE A 83 3.21 3.24 -3.64
N ALA A 84 3.75 4.30 -4.23
CA ALA A 84 3.05 5.58 -4.30
C ALA A 84 1.86 5.46 -5.26
N VAL A 85 0.74 6.08 -4.91
CA VAL A 85 -0.43 6.23 -5.80
C VAL A 85 -0.88 7.68 -5.77
N GLU A 86 -1.74 8.09 -6.70
CA GLU A 86 -2.13 9.50 -6.90
C GLU A 86 -2.59 10.18 -5.60
N ASP A 87 -3.44 9.51 -4.83
CA ASP A 87 -4.05 10.05 -3.60
C ASP A 87 -3.41 9.51 -2.30
N GLY A 88 -2.24 8.86 -2.37
CA GLY A 88 -1.61 8.31 -1.17
C GLY A 88 -0.59 7.20 -1.40
N LEU A 89 -0.68 6.14 -0.60
CA LEU A 89 0.30 5.03 -0.59
C LEU A 89 -0.41 3.68 -0.47
N VAL A 90 0.10 2.68 -1.18
CA VAL A 90 -0.26 1.27 -1.01
C VAL A 90 0.96 0.51 -0.53
N CYS A 91 0.84 -0.25 0.56
CA CYS A 91 1.85 -1.21 0.97
C CYS A 91 1.35 -2.63 0.71
N LEU A 92 2.13 -3.38 -0.06
CA LEU A 92 1.96 -4.82 -0.22
C LEU A 92 2.77 -5.54 0.85
N VAL A 93 2.10 -6.41 1.59
CA VAL A 93 2.70 -7.18 2.69
C VAL A 93 2.30 -8.64 2.54
N PRO A 94 3.20 -9.61 2.74
CA PRO A 94 2.84 -11.02 2.69
C PRO A 94 1.75 -11.35 3.72
N ALA A 95 0.76 -12.11 3.30
CA ALA A 95 -0.22 -12.70 4.20
C ALA A 95 0.40 -13.97 4.79
N ASP A 96 0.76 -13.97 6.07
CA ASP A 96 1.35 -15.12 6.73
C ASP A 96 0.25 -15.95 7.41
N THR A 97 0.10 -17.21 7.02
CA THR A 97 -1.10 -18.03 7.28
C THR A 97 -1.30 -18.45 8.75
N GLY A 98 -0.51 -17.96 9.71
CA GLY A 98 -0.56 -18.40 11.11
C GLY A 98 -0.47 -17.33 12.22
N GLN A 99 0.08 -16.13 11.96
CA GLN A 99 0.31 -15.10 13.00
C GLN A 99 -0.34 -13.74 12.70
N ASP A 100 -1.07 -13.66 11.59
CA ASP A 100 -1.54 -12.40 11.01
C ASP A 100 -2.63 -11.68 11.79
N GLY A 101 -3.54 -12.40 12.44
CA GLY A 101 -4.74 -11.81 13.03
C GLY A 101 -4.44 -10.69 14.02
N ALA A 102 -3.60 -10.96 15.02
CA ALA A 102 -3.27 -9.97 16.04
C ALA A 102 -2.29 -8.89 15.55
N ARG A 103 -1.39 -9.26 14.63
CA ARG A 103 -0.34 -8.39 14.11
C ARG A 103 -0.87 -7.32 13.18
N PHE A 104 -1.78 -7.71 12.29
CA PHE A 104 -2.43 -6.81 11.33
C PHE A 104 -3.64 -6.07 11.93
N ALA A 105 -4.30 -6.59 12.96
CA ALA A 105 -5.50 -5.95 13.53
C ALA A 105 -5.26 -4.51 14.02
N LYS A 106 -4.11 -4.25 14.64
CA LYS A 106 -3.78 -2.90 15.16
C LYS A 106 -2.98 -2.05 14.18
N LEU A 107 -2.54 -2.62 13.06
CA LEU A 107 -1.60 -1.96 12.17
C LEU A 107 -2.20 -0.75 11.44
N PRO A 108 -3.44 -0.80 10.90
CA PRO A 108 -4.09 0.37 10.31
C PRO A 108 -4.15 1.55 11.28
N HIS A 109 -4.59 1.30 12.52
CA HIS A 109 -4.67 2.34 13.55
C HIS A 109 -3.31 2.90 13.94
N LYS A 110 -2.26 2.06 14.05
CA LYS A 110 -0.90 2.53 14.31
C LYS A 110 -0.35 3.40 13.18
N ILE A 111 -0.65 3.05 11.93
CA ILE A 111 -0.25 3.83 10.76
C ILE A 111 -1.00 5.15 10.74
N ALA A 112 -2.32 5.15 10.93
CA ALA A 112 -3.13 6.37 10.99
C ALA A 112 -2.64 7.32 12.09
N ALA A 113 -2.49 6.83 13.32
CA ALA A 113 -2.02 7.63 14.45
C ALA A 113 -0.54 8.06 14.29
N GLY A 114 0.29 7.26 13.63
CA GLY A 114 1.69 7.60 13.34
C GLY A 114 1.80 8.73 12.34
N LEU A 115 1.04 8.64 11.24
CA LEU A 115 0.99 9.65 10.19
C LEU A 115 0.26 10.92 10.66
N GLY A 116 -0.84 10.80 11.42
CA GLY A 116 -1.60 11.93 11.95
C GLY A 116 -0.81 12.87 12.87
N ARG A 117 0.39 12.48 13.33
CA ARG A 117 1.32 13.38 14.04
C ARG A 117 1.98 14.41 13.12
N TYR A 118 2.02 14.14 11.83
CA TYR A 118 2.68 14.95 10.81
C TYR A 118 1.67 15.70 9.93
N PHE A 119 0.39 15.39 10.08
CA PHE A 119 -0.72 15.83 9.25
C PHE A 119 -1.77 16.52 10.12
N GLU A 120 -2.62 17.36 9.54
CA GLU A 120 -3.66 18.10 10.29
C GLU A 120 -4.83 17.19 10.73
N GLY A 121 -4.87 15.95 10.24
CA GLY A 121 -5.79 14.90 10.67
C GLY A 121 -5.21 13.49 10.50
N GLU A 122 -5.87 12.50 11.11
CA GLU A 122 -5.50 11.10 10.89
C GLU A 122 -5.92 10.65 9.49
N PRO A 123 -5.01 10.11 8.66
CA PRO A 123 -5.37 9.60 7.35
C PRO A 123 -6.23 8.34 7.46
N VAL A 124 -7.09 8.12 6.48
CA VAL A 124 -7.88 6.89 6.39
C VAL A 124 -6.96 5.75 5.95
N VAL A 125 -6.84 4.71 6.79
CA VAL A 125 -6.03 3.52 6.49
C VAL A 125 -6.93 2.29 6.42
N VAL A 126 -6.88 1.59 5.29
CA VAL A 126 -7.68 0.39 5.04
C VAL A 126 -6.77 -0.81 4.79
N LEU A 127 -7.05 -1.92 5.47
CA LEU A 127 -6.42 -3.21 5.21
C LEU A 127 -7.35 -4.07 4.36
N SER A 128 -6.83 -4.63 3.27
CA SER A 128 -7.58 -5.55 2.43
C SER A 128 -7.64 -6.97 3.00
N GLU A 129 -8.53 -7.78 2.43
CA GLU A 129 -8.42 -9.24 2.49
C GLU A 129 -7.16 -9.70 1.74
N ALA A 130 -6.73 -10.94 1.99
CA ALA A 130 -5.57 -11.52 1.32
C ALA A 130 -5.88 -11.78 -0.16
N CYS A 131 -5.03 -11.27 -1.04
CA CYS A 131 -4.97 -11.57 -2.45
C CYS A 131 -4.08 -12.81 -2.63
N ALA A 132 -4.68 -13.97 -2.86
CA ALA A 132 -3.97 -15.24 -3.06
C ALA A 132 -3.60 -15.46 -4.53
N ALA A 133 -4.32 -14.83 -5.45
CA ALA A 133 -4.09 -14.85 -6.89
C ALA A 133 -4.17 -13.45 -7.49
N LEU A 134 -3.67 -13.30 -8.72
CA LEU A 134 -3.63 -12.02 -9.43
C LEU A 134 -5.03 -11.39 -9.61
N VAL A 135 -6.06 -12.23 -9.79
CA VAL A 135 -7.45 -11.80 -9.96
C VAL A 135 -8.08 -11.19 -8.70
N ASP A 136 -7.47 -11.40 -7.53
CA ASP A 136 -7.98 -10.88 -6.27
C ASP A 136 -7.65 -9.39 -6.09
N TYR A 137 -6.53 -8.93 -6.65
CA TYR A 137 -6.04 -7.57 -6.49
C TYR A 137 -7.05 -6.50 -6.96
N PRO A 138 -7.66 -6.60 -8.16
CA PRO A 138 -8.69 -5.65 -8.57
C PRO A 138 -9.89 -5.56 -7.61
N ILE A 139 -10.34 -6.70 -7.10
CA ILE A 139 -11.51 -6.79 -6.22
C ILE A 139 -11.19 -6.13 -4.88
N ALA A 140 -10.04 -6.50 -4.30
CA ALA A 140 -9.57 -5.96 -3.04
C ALA A 140 -9.26 -4.46 -3.15
N TRP A 141 -8.71 -4.00 -4.29
CA TRP A 141 -8.41 -2.59 -4.55
C TRP A 141 -9.69 -1.75 -4.60
N GLU A 142 -10.69 -2.20 -5.37
CA GLU A 142 -11.97 -1.48 -5.45
C GLU A 142 -12.70 -1.44 -4.11
N ARG A 143 -12.62 -2.52 -3.32
CA ARG A 143 -13.18 -2.56 -1.96
C ARG A 143 -12.49 -1.56 -1.04
N CYS A 144 -11.17 -1.49 -1.05
CA CYS A 144 -10.41 -0.50 -0.28
C CYS A 144 -10.79 0.93 -0.68
N ARG A 145 -10.82 1.24 -1.98
CA ARG A 145 -11.24 2.57 -2.48
C ARG A 145 -12.66 2.94 -2.07
N ARG A 146 -13.58 1.97 -2.08
CA ARG A 146 -14.95 2.20 -1.59
C ARG A 146 -14.96 2.51 -0.10
N MET A 147 -14.22 1.77 0.71
CA MET A 147 -14.11 2.02 2.15
C MET A 147 -13.48 3.39 2.45
N ILE A 148 -12.46 3.79 1.70
CA ILE A 148 -11.85 5.13 1.82
C ILE A 148 -12.87 6.22 1.50
N ARG A 149 -13.59 6.11 0.37
CA ARG A 149 -14.66 7.07 0.02
C ARG A 149 -15.72 7.19 1.10
N ILE A 150 -16.13 6.07 1.70
CA ILE A 150 -17.06 6.06 2.83
C ILE A 150 -16.42 6.72 4.05
N GLY A 151 -15.18 6.37 4.38
CA GLY A 151 -14.44 6.96 5.50
C GLY A 151 -14.34 8.49 5.41
N ARG A 152 -13.99 9.02 4.23
CA ARG A 152 -13.98 10.47 3.96
C ARG A 152 -15.33 11.13 4.18
N SER A 153 -16.45 10.45 3.88
CA SER A 153 -17.78 11.05 4.07
C SER A 153 -18.21 11.23 5.53
N PHE A 154 -17.46 10.65 6.49
CA PHE A 154 -17.70 10.81 7.92
C PHE A 154 -16.67 11.72 8.62
N GLY A 155 -15.70 12.26 7.87
CA GLY A 155 -14.63 13.15 8.34
C GLY A 155 -14.96 14.62 8.12
#